data_AF-A0A3B1AID9-F1
#
_entry.id   AF-A0A3B1AID9-F1
#
_cell.length_a   1.000
_cell.length_b   1.000
_cell.length_c   1.000
_cell.angle_alpha   90.00
_cell.angle_beta   90.00
_cell.angle_gamma   90.00
#
_symmetry.space_group_name_H-M   'P 1'
#
loop_
_entity.id
_entity.type
_entity.pdbx_description
1 polymer ?
#
loop_
_entity_poly.entity_id
_entity_poly.type
_entity_poly.pdbx_seq_one_letter_code
_entity_poly.pdbx_strand_id
1 'polypeptide(L)'
;MYQFSSLVLVLYVVTLPFVNSANARQVYKSVDAEGNITYSSSPTEDATQTEKMRVTGRGQPVTESQGNSNIEQIKDLAGEMEKDRIQRQDDREAANKKRDEAQARKQAEAAKKQAQQKAAEPQERYYPVYVPRPHHPARPEHRRQQRTFP
;
A
#
# COMPACT_ATOMS: atom_id res chain seq x y z
N MET A 1 -6.12 85.90 25.97
CA MET A 1 -5.67 85.33 24.68
C MET A 1 -5.93 83.82 24.64
N TYR A 2 -7.19 83.37 24.61
CA TYR A 2 -7.54 81.93 24.56
C TYR A 2 -8.57 81.55 23.47
N GLN A 3 -8.95 82.50 22.61
CA GLN A 3 -10.00 82.31 21.60
C GLN A 3 -9.51 81.58 20.33
N PHE A 4 -8.19 81.58 20.05
CA PHE A 4 -7.65 80.96 18.82
C PHE A 4 -7.29 79.47 18.98
N SER A 5 -7.06 78.98 20.21
CA SER A 5 -6.68 77.57 20.43
C SER A 5 -7.85 76.59 20.28
N SER A 6 -9.09 77.05 20.47
CA SER A 6 -10.30 76.22 20.33
C SER A 6 -10.60 75.87 18.86
N LEU A 7 -10.38 76.82 17.94
CA LEU A 7 -10.63 76.64 16.51
C LEU A 7 -9.68 75.62 15.87
N VAL A 8 -8.41 75.60 16.27
CA VAL A 8 -7.42 74.62 15.78
C VAL A 8 -7.78 73.20 16.21
N LEU A 9 -8.30 73.05 17.43
CA LEU A 9 -8.67 71.75 17.98
C LEU A 9 -9.94 71.19 17.33
N VAL A 10 -10.92 72.04 17.00
CA VAL A 10 -12.12 71.63 16.25
C VAL A 10 -11.76 71.24 14.81
N LEU A 11 -10.83 71.96 14.16
CA LEU A 11 -10.35 71.61 12.82
C LEU A 11 -9.61 70.27 12.78
N TYR A 12 -8.85 69.94 13.84
CA TYR A 12 -8.11 68.68 13.93
C TYR A 12 -9.02 67.46 14.13
N VAL A 13 -10.12 67.61 14.88
CA VAL A 13 -11.07 66.51 15.16
C VAL A 13 -11.90 66.15 13.91
N VAL A 14 -12.19 67.12 13.04
CA VAL A 14 -12.99 66.88 11.82
C VAL A 14 -12.20 66.18 10.71
N THR A 15 -10.86 66.26 10.71
CA THR A 15 -10.02 65.63 9.67
C THR A 15 -9.67 64.16 9.93
N LEU A 16 -10.01 63.60 11.09
CA LEU A 16 -9.59 62.24 11.48
C LEU A 16 -10.43 61.05 10.95
N PRO A 17 -11.64 61.16 10.36
CA PRO A 17 -12.40 59.96 10.03
C PRO A 17 -12.10 59.35 8.63
N PHE A 18 -11.14 59.84 7.85
CA PHE A 18 -10.97 59.41 6.45
C PHE A 18 -10.00 58.23 6.19
N VAL A 19 -9.42 57.61 7.24
CA VAL A 19 -8.37 56.58 7.05
C VAL A 19 -8.83 55.16 7.37
N ASN A 20 -10.07 54.81 7.02
CA ASN A 20 -10.55 53.42 7.09
C ASN A 20 -10.93 52.90 5.71
N SER A 21 -9.94 52.82 4.81
CA SER A 21 -10.08 51.99 3.61
C SER A 21 -9.99 50.52 4.04
N ALA A 22 -11.16 49.87 4.06
CA ALA A 22 -11.29 48.43 4.28
C ALA A 22 -10.30 47.65 3.39
N ASN A 23 -9.55 46.72 4.01
CA ASN A 23 -8.52 45.87 3.41
C ASN A 23 -9.07 44.88 2.36
N ALA A 24 -9.62 45.38 1.25
CA ALA A 24 -9.89 44.57 0.08
C ALA A 24 -8.59 44.41 -0.70
N ARG A 25 -7.92 43.24 -0.56
CA ARG A 25 -6.67 42.99 -1.29
C ARG A 25 -6.99 42.83 -2.78
N GLN A 26 -6.48 43.76 -3.58
CA GLN A 26 -6.66 43.75 -5.02
C GLN A 26 -5.73 42.68 -5.62
N VAL A 27 -6.29 41.78 -6.41
CA VAL A 27 -5.56 40.72 -7.10
C VAL A 27 -5.86 40.86 -8.59
N TYR A 28 -4.83 40.76 -9.42
CA TYR A 28 -4.93 40.80 -10.87
C TYR A 28 -4.76 39.40 -11.40
N LYS A 29 -5.64 39.00 -12.32
CA LYS A 29 -5.51 37.80 -13.11
C LYS A 29 -5.02 38.22 -14.50
N SER A 30 -3.82 37.83 -14.88
CA SER A 30 -3.25 38.08 -16.20
C SER A 30 -3.20 36.81 -17.04
N VAL A 31 -3.39 36.97 -18.36
CA VAL A 31 -3.21 35.92 -19.37
C VAL A 31 -2.11 36.36 -20.33
N ASP A 32 -1.07 35.56 -20.50
CA ASP A 32 0.02 35.82 -21.44
C ASP A 32 -0.35 35.43 -22.89
N ALA A 33 0.57 35.59 -23.84
CA ALA A 33 0.34 35.27 -25.25
C ALA A 33 0.21 33.76 -25.50
N GLU A 34 0.78 32.94 -24.62
CA GLU A 34 0.76 31.49 -24.63
C GLU A 34 -0.49 30.91 -23.95
N GLY A 35 -1.30 31.74 -23.29
CA GLY A 35 -2.54 31.36 -22.62
C GLY A 35 -2.38 30.92 -21.15
N ASN A 36 -1.22 31.12 -20.54
CA ASN A 36 -0.99 30.85 -19.12
C ASN A 36 -1.65 31.92 -18.25
N ILE A 37 -2.23 31.49 -17.14
CA ILE A 37 -2.94 32.35 -16.20
C ILE A 37 -2.05 32.60 -14.98
N THR A 38 -1.80 33.88 -14.66
CA THR A 38 -1.00 34.28 -13.49
C THR A 38 -1.81 35.18 -12.56
N TYR A 39 -1.67 34.98 -11.25
CA TYR A 39 -2.31 35.82 -10.23
C TYR A 39 -1.25 36.67 -9.52
N SER A 40 -1.39 38.00 -9.56
CA SER A 40 -0.43 38.94 -8.98
C SER A 40 -1.13 40.04 -8.18
N SER A 41 -0.41 40.64 -7.23
CA SER A 41 -0.86 41.85 -6.51
C SER A 41 -0.66 43.14 -7.32
N SER A 42 0.10 43.09 -8.42
CA SER A 42 0.33 44.19 -9.34
C SER A 42 -0.06 43.79 -10.77
N PRO A 43 -0.51 44.74 -11.62
CA PRO A 43 -0.77 44.45 -13.02
C PRO A 43 0.53 44.04 -13.73
N THR A 44 0.44 43.03 -14.60
CA THR A 44 1.56 42.58 -15.44
C THR A 44 1.54 43.37 -16.75
N GLU A 45 2.67 43.98 -17.13
CA GLU A 45 2.76 44.84 -18.33
C GLU A 45 2.67 44.05 -19.64
N ASP A 46 3.16 42.80 -19.64
CA ASP A 46 3.20 41.92 -20.82
C ASP A 46 1.93 41.05 -21.00
N ALA A 47 0.86 41.33 -20.24
CA ALA A 47 -0.35 40.52 -20.30
C ALA A 47 -1.24 40.89 -21.48
N THR A 48 -1.65 39.89 -22.26
CA THR A 48 -2.63 40.05 -23.35
C THR A 48 -4.01 40.42 -22.80
N GLN A 49 -4.36 39.90 -21.62
CA GLN A 49 -5.59 40.23 -20.92
C GLN A 49 -5.34 40.35 -19.42
N THR A 50 -5.88 41.39 -18.78
CA THR A 50 -5.80 41.58 -17.33
C THR A 50 -7.20 41.81 -16.75
N GLU A 51 -7.58 41.00 -15.77
CA GLU A 51 -8.83 41.11 -15.03
C GLU A 51 -8.56 41.53 -13.57
N LYS A 52 -9.26 42.56 -13.09
CA LYS A 52 -9.17 43.05 -11.71
C LYS A 52 -10.14 42.25 -10.82
N MET A 53 -9.59 41.47 -9.89
CA MET A 53 -10.36 40.71 -8.93
C MET A 53 -10.32 41.38 -7.54
N ARG A 54 -11.50 41.55 -6.94
CA ARG A 54 -11.62 41.97 -5.54
C ARG A 54 -11.79 40.71 -4.69
N VAL A 55 -10.73 40.31 -3.98
CA VAL A 55 -10.78 39.16 -3.08
C VAL A 55 -11.19 39.65 -1.69
N THR A 56 -12.42 39.34 -1.28
CA THR A 56 -12.87 39.51 0.10
C THR A 56 -12.49 38.27 0.90
N GLY A 57 -11.27 38.24 1.43
CA GLY A 57 -10.82 37.15 2.28
C GLY A 57 -11.48 37.20 3.66
N ARG A 58 -12.42 36.29 3.94
CA ARG A 58 -12.73 35.85 5.33
C ARG A 58 -11.88 34.62 5.69
N GLY A 59 -10.62 34.57 5.24
CA GLY A 59 -9.71 33.53 5.65
C GLY A 59 -9.24 33.80 7.07
N GLN A 60 -9.76 33.07 8.05
CA GLN A 60 -9.14 33.03 9.37
C GLN A 60 -7.70 32.54 9.19
N PRO A 61 -6.68 33.28 9.67
CA PRO A 61 -5.33 32.76 9.67
C PRO A 61 -5.34 31.49 10.53
N VAL A 62 -5.06 30.35 9.91
CA VAL A 62 -4.83 29.10 10.65
C VAL A 62 -3.61 29.36 11.51
N THR A 63 -3.81 29.48 12.82
CA THR A 63 -2.71 29.65 13.77
C THR A 63 -1.86 28.39 13.76
N GLU A 64 -0.54 28.51 13.87
CA GLU A 64 0.39 27.37 13.85
C GLU A 64 0.00 26.28 14.87
N SER A 65 -0.59 26.68 16.00
CA SER A 65 -1.15 25.78 17.01
C SER A 65 -2.22 24.83 16.48
N GLN A 66 -3.05 25.27 15.52
CA GLN A 66 -4.13 24.48 14.94
C GLN A 66 -3.64 23.56 13.82
N GLY A 67 -2.51 23.93 13.17
CA GLY A 67 -1.79 23.03 12.26
C GLY A 67 -1.13 21.87 13.00
N ASN A 68 -0.49 22.15 14.14
CA ASN A 68 0.21 21.13 14.93
C ASN A 68 -0.77 20.11 15.56
N SER A 69 -1.91 20.54 16.07
CA SER A 69 -2.92 19.63 16.62
C SER A 69 -3.48 18.66 15.57
N ASN A 70 -3.67 19.13 14.34
CA ASN A 70 -4.11 18.25 13.24
C ASN A 70 -3.04 17.22 12.86
N ILE A 71 -1.76 17.60 12.89
CA ILE A 71 -0.65 16.68 12.60
C ILE A 71 -0.57 15.57 13.65
N GLU A 72 -0.74 15.90 14.93
CA GLU A 72 -0.77 14.90 16.00
C GLU A 72 -1.96 13.93 15.85
N GLN A 73 -3.16 14.45 15.58
CA GLN A 73 -4.34 13.62 15.33
C GLN A 73 -4.15 12.67 14.14
N ILE A 74 -3.52 13.14 13.06
CA ILE A 74 -3.23 12.30 11.89
C ILE A 74 -2.21 11.20 12.24
N LYS A 75 -1.20 11.50 13.06
CA LYS A 75 -0.21 10.50 13.50
C LYS A 75 -0.85 9.44 14.40
N ASP A 76 -1.69 9.86 15.33
CA ASP A 76 -2.39 8.95 16.24
C ASP A 76 -3.33 8.03 15.45
N LEU A 77 -4.09 8.58 14.52
CA LEU A 77 -4.95 7.82 13.63
C LEU A 77 -4.15 6.82 12.77
N ALA A 78 -3.02 7.25 12.21
CA ALA A 78 -2.16 6.36 11.43
C ALA A 78 -1.61 5.21 12.30
N GLY A 79 -1.23 5.50 13.55
CA GLY A 79 -0.77 4.49 14.51
C GLY A 79 -1.86 3.48 14.88
N GLU A 80 -3.11 3.93 15.02
CA GLU A 80 -4.25 3.06 15.29
C GLU A 80 -4.57 2.15 14.09
N MET A 81 -4.54 2.72 12.87
CA MET A 81 -4.75 1.96 11.64
C MET A 81 -3.68 0.88 11.41
N GLU A 82 -2.42 1.15 11.75
CA GLU A 82 -1.35 0.16 11.61
C GLU A 82 -1.53 -1.00 12.61
N LYS A 83 -1.93 -0.71 13.85
CA LYS A 83 -2.24 -1.77 14.83
C LYS A 83 -3.38 -2.67 14.36
N ASP A 84 -4.47 -2.08 13.85
CA ASP A 84 -5.61 -2.84 13.30
C ASP A 84 -5.19 -3.68 12.08
N ARG A 85 -4.31 -3.16 11.23
CA ARG A 85 -3.75 -3.91 10.10
C ARG A 85 -2.97 -5.14 10.56
N ILE A 86 -2.05 -4.97 11.51
CA ILE A 86 -1.23 -6.07 12.07
C ILE A 86 -2.15 -7.11 12.71
N GLN A 87 -3.10 -6.69 13.53
CA GLN A 87 -4.01 -7.61 14.21
C GLN A 87 -4.84 -8.44 13.23
N ARG A 88 -5.39 -7.82 12.16
CA ARG A 88 -6.11 -8.55 11.12
C ARG A 88 -5.23 -9.51 10.35
N GLN A 89 -3.95 -9.18 10.17
CA GLN A 89 -3.00 -10.08 9.53
C GLN A 89 -2.73 -11.29 10.41
N ASP A 90 -2.44 -11.09 11.69
CA ASP A 90 -2.22 -12.17 12.66
C ASP A 90 -3.44 -13.11 12.77
N ASP A 91 -4.65 -12.53 12.82
CA ASP A 91 -5.89 -13.31 12.86
C ASP A 91 -6.08 -14.18 11.62
N ARG A 92 -5.76 -13.65 10.43
CA ARG A 92 -5.81 -14.39 9.17
C ARG A 92 -4.76 -15.49 9.12
N GLU A 93 -3.55 -15.21 9.57
CA GLU A 93 -2.47 -16.19 9.61
C GLU A 93 -2.80 -17.34 10.58
N ALA A 94 -3.34 -17.02 11.76
CA ALA A 94 -3.79 -18.02 12.72
C ALA A 94 -4.96 -18.86 12.18
N ALA A 95 -5.92 -18.24 11.49
CA ALA A 95 -7.04 -18.94 10.85
C ALA A 95 -6.58 -19.85 9.71
N ASN A 96 -5.65 -19.37 8.86
CA ASN A 96 -5.09 -20.15 7.76
C ASN A 96 -4.31 -21.36 8.28
N LYS A 97 -3.46 -21.18 9.30
CA LYS A 97 -2.72 -22.28 9.93
C LYS A 97 -3.66 -23.38 10.45
N LYS A 98 -4.74 -23.00 11.14
CA LYS A 98 -5.76 -23.94 11.62
C LYS A 98 -6.46 -24.68 10.47
N ARG A 99 -6.75 -23.98 9.38
CA ARG A 99 -7.37 -24.56 8.17
C ARG A 99 -6.42 -25.56 7.50
N ASP A 100 -5.15 -25.21 7.35
CA ASP A 100 -4.13 -26.06 6.74
C ASP A 100 -3.87 -27.31 7.57
N GLU A 101 -3.77 -27.17 8.90
CA GLU A 101 -3.66 -28.31 9.82
C GLU A 101 -4.87 -29.24 9.72
N ALA A 102 -6.09 -28.69 9.66
CA ALA A 102 -7.31 -29.48 9.50
C ALA A 102 -7.33 -30.21 8.14
N GLN A 103 -6.89 -29.55 7.08
CA GLN A 103 -6.80 -30.15 5.74
C GLN A 103 -5.74 -31.25 5.69
N ALA A 104 -4.57 -31.04 6.28
CA ALA A 104 -3.51 -32.04 6.39
C ALA A 104 -3.98 -33.27 7.18
N ARG A 105 -4.71 -33.08 8.30
CA ARG A 105 -5.30 -34.18 9.06
C ARG A 105 -6.30 -34.98 8.23
N LYS A 106 -7.20 -34.32 7.51
CA LYS A 106 -8.17 -34.97 6.61
C LYS A 106 -7.48 -35.77 5.51
N GLN A 107 -6.45 -35.21 4.89
CA GLN A 107 -5.67 -35.90 3.86
C GLN A 107 -4.92 -37.11 4.43
N ALA A 108 -4.32 -36.99 5.61
CA ALA A 108 -3.64 -38.09 6.28
C ALA A 108 -4.62 -39.22 6.66
N GLU A 109 -5.83 -38.89 7.13
CA GLU A 109 -6.86 -39.89 7.42
C GLU A 109 -7.35 -40.59 6.14
N ALA A 110 -7.59 -39.83 5.07
CA ALA A 110 -7.96 -40.39 3.78
C ALA A 110 -6.86 -41.34 3.22
N ALA A 111 -5.60 -40.95 3.31
CA ALA A 111 -4.46 -41.77 2.91
C ALA A 111 -4.37 -43.07 3.75
N LYS A 112 -4.59 -42.98 5.07
CA LYS A 112 -4.64 -44.16 5.94
C LYS A 112 -5.77 -45.11 5.55
N LYS A 113 -6.98 -44.59 5.29
CA LYS A 113 -8.12 -45.41 4.83
C LYS A 113 -7.83 -46.09 3.49
N GLN A 114 -7.24 -45.38 2.53
CA GLN A 114 -6.83 -45.96 1.26
C GLN A 114 -5.76 -47.04 1.42
N ALA A 115 -4.77 -46.83 2.29
CA ALA A 115 -3.75 -47.83 2.57
C ALA A 115 -4.33 -49.10 3.21
N GLN A 116 -5.29 -48.95 4.13
CA GLN A 116 -6.01 -50.08 4.72
C GLN A 116 -6.84 -50.86 3.68
N GLN A 117 -7.53 -50.15 2.79
CA GLN A 117 -8.28 -50.78 1.70
C GLN A 117 -7.37 -51.58 0.76
N LYS A 118 -6.23 -51.01 0.35
CA LYS A 118 -5.24 -51.72 -0.48
C LYS A 118 -4.61 -52.92 0.24
N ALA A 119 -4.40 -52.82 1.55
CA ALA A 119 -3.86 -53.94 2.34
C ALA A 119 -4.91 -55.06 2.56
N ALA A 120 -6.19 -54.71 2.58
CA ALA A 120 -7.30 -55.66 2.69
C ALA A 120 -7.66 -56.32 1.34
N GLU A 121 -7.14 -55.80 0.22
CA GLU A 121 -7.33 -56.39 -1.09
C GLU A 121 -6.64 -57.77 -1.14
N PRO A 122 -7.36 -58.86 -1.44
CA PRO A 122 -6.79 -60.20 -1.45
C PRO A 122 -5.70 -60.28 -2.52
N GLN A 123 -4.45 -60.40 -2.09
CA GLN A 123 -3.33 -60.64 -3.00
C GLN A 123 -3.52 -62.01 -3.66
N GLU A 124 -3.79 -62.02 -4.96
CA GLU A 124 -3.82 -63.23 -5.74
C GLU A 124 -2.43 -63.88 -5.67
N ARG A 125 -2.35 -65.02 -4.96
CA ARG A 125 -1.12 -65.81 -4.90
C ARG A 125 -0.88 -66.40 -6.28
N TYR A 126 0.00 -65.76 -7.04
CA TYR A 126 0.50 -66.30 -8.29
C TYR A 126 1.32 -67.56 -8.00
N TYR A 127 0.78 -68.71 -8.37
CA TYR A 127 1.53 -69.96 -8.37
C TYR A 127 2.26 -70.06 -9.71
N PRO A 128 3.60 -70.08 -9.74
CA PRO A 128 4.32 -70.30 -10.97
C PRO A 128 3.97 -71.69 -11.50
N VAL A 129 3.34 -71.74 -12.68
CA VAL A 129 3.08 -72.99 -13.38
C VAL A 129 4.43 -73.54 -13.83
N TYR A 130 4.86 -74.66 -13.25
CA TYR A 130 6.13 -75.27 -13.58
C TYR A 130 6.03 -75.95 -14.94
N VAL A 131 6.53 -75.27 -15.97
CA VAL A 131 6.69 -75.86 -17.31
C VAL A 131 7.98 -76.69 -17.28
N PRO A 132 7.92 -78.01 -17.55
CA PRO A 132 9.13 -78.84 -17.58
C PRO A 132 10.14 -78.29 -18.59
N ARG A 133 11.38 -78.06 -18.15
CA ARG A 133 12.45 -77.63 -19.05
C ARG A 133 12.78 -78.75 -20.04
N PRO A 134 12.90 -78.47 -21.35
CA PRO A 134 13.43 -79.43 -22.31
C PRO A 134 14.82 -79.90 -21.86
N HIS A 135 15.03 -81.22 -21.82
CA HIS A 135 16.34 -81.80 -21.55
C HIS A 135 17.32 -81.40 -22.66
N HIS A 136 18.30 -80.56 -22.34
CA HIS A 136 19.39 -80.28 -23.25
C HIS A 136 20.35 -81.49 -23.28
N PRO A 137 20.84 -81.89 -24.48
CA PRO A 137 21.83 -82.95 -24.58
C PRO A 137 23.11 -82.59 -23.81
N ALA A 138 23.72 -83.57 -23.17
CA ALA A 138 24.93 -83.40 -22.39
C ALA A 138 26.05 -82.82 -23.25
N ARG A 139 26.63 -81.70 -22.79
CA ARG A 139 27.74 -81.03 -23.47
C ARG A 139 28.99 -81.92 -23.39
N PRO A 140 29.67 -82.21 -24.52
CA PRO A 140 30.88 -83.04 -24.50
C PRO A 140 32.00 -82.35 -23.71
N GLU A 141 32.65 -83.11 -22.81
CA GLU A 141 33.78 -82.62 -22.01
C GLU A 141 34.98 -82.30 -22.90
N HIS A 142 35.41 -81.03 -22.90
CA HIS A 142 36.69 -80.66 -23.47
C HIS A 142 37.81 -81.08 -22.51
N ARG A 143 38.51 -82.16 -22.87
CA ARG A 143 39.72 -82.65 -22.21
C ARG A 143 40.77 -81.53 -22.13
N ARG A 144 40.94 -80.94 -20.94
CA ARG A 144 42.04 -79.98 -20.68
C ARG A 144 43.37 -80.71 -20.82
N GLN A 145 44.18 -80.32 -21.81
CA GLN A 145 45.57 -80.74 -21.88
C GLN A 145 46.33 -80.08 -20.73
N GLN A 146 46.86 -80.89 -19.83
CA GLN A 146 47.74 -80.43 -18.75
C GLN A 146 49.07 -80.03 -19.37
N ARG A 147 49.39 -78.72 -19.33
CA ARG A 147 50.74 -78.25 -19.61
C ARG A 147 51.58 -78.50 -18.38
N THR A 148 52.43 -79.52 -18.42
CA THR A 148 53.57 -79.63 -17.52
C THR A 148 54.60 -78.56 -17.91
N PHE A 149 54.99 -77.74 -16.95
CA PHE A 149 56.09 -76.78 -17.11
C PHE A 149 57.40 -77.41 -16.59
N PRO A 150 58.55 -77.07 -17.19
CA PRO A 150 59.88 -77.59 -16.82
C PRO A 150 60.40 -77.02 -15.49
#